data_AF-A0A250JEC9-F1
#
_entry.id   AF-A0A250JEC9-F1
#
_cell.length_a   1.000
_cell.length_b   1.000
_cell.length_c   1.000
_cell.angle_alpha   90.00
_cell.angle_beta   90.00
_cell.angle_gamma   90.00
#
_symmetry.space_group_name_H-M   'P 1'
#
loop_
_entity.id
_entity.type
_entity.pdbx_description
1 polymer ?
#
loop_
_entity_poly.entity_id
_entity_poly.type
_entity_poly.pdbx_seq_one_letter_code
_entity_poly.pdbx_strand_id
1 'polypeptide(L)'
;MLNIKSQGLVENLIDIRNSIAHGRQVYQDKLIWPFPSFFPLSNDSLGYLPAIQALTARAISKHLKLDSWEKEWRQTIRYLPPPEDIIRSFIKNKEYSKISDSTYLSGRKSGITPSAITDLYLAGRIKFNDFEASLCGLMIRAQPSSKNADKLIMAAYLLADSTNPQLASKAQIFVTKIHDSRTGDRLIGPKDTLRWLEYLGLSPAWMRQWIENR
;
A
#
# COMPACT_ATOMS: atom_id res chain seq x y z
N MET A 1 -12.45 14.62 -19.82
CA MET A 1 -11.80 14.80 -18.50
C MET A 1 -10.88 13.61 -18.27
N LEU A 2 -9.58 13.83 -18.04
CA LEU A 2 -8.65 12.76 -17.68
C LEU A 2 -9.07 12.18 -16.31
N ASN A 3 -8.96 10.87 -16.15
CA ASN A 3 -9.26 10.19 -14.89
C ASN A 3 -8.24 10.63 -13.83
N ILE A 4 -8.68 10.97 -12.62
CA ILE A 4 -7.83 11.51 -11.54
C ILE A 4 -6.68 10.56 -11.15
N LYS A 5 -6.91 9.24 -11.21
CA LYS A 5 -5.85 8.24 -10.96
C LYS A 5 -4.83 8.18 -12.10
N SER A 6 -5.26 8.46 -13.33
CA SER A 6 -4.35 8.55 -14.47
C SER A 6 -3.46 9.79 -14.36
N GLN A 7 -4.00 10.90 -13.86
CA GLN A 7 -3.20 12.09 -13.57
C GLN A 7 -2.17 11.80 -12.46
N GLY A 8 -2.60 11.23 -11.33
CA GLY A 8 -1.67 10.86 -10.25
C GLY A 8 -0.60 9.86 -10.67
N LEU A 9 -0.93 8.92 -11.57
CA LEU A 9 0.09 8.05 -12.18
C LEU A 9 1.15 8.85 -12.92
N VAL A 10 0.75 9.80 -13.77
CA VAL A 10 1.70 10.61 -14.55
C VAL A 10 2.58 11.47 -13.64
N GLU A 11 1.99 12.08 -12.61
CA GLU A 11 2.71 12.85 -11.60
C GLU A 11 3.75 11.97 -10.87
N ASN A 12 3.36 10.77 -10.42
CA ASN A 12 4.28 9.82 -9.79
C ASN A 12 5.41 9.38 -10.75
N LEU A 13 5.11 9.16 -12.04
CA LEU A 13 6.14 8.82 -13.04
C LEU A 13 7.12 9.97 -13.27
N ILE A 14 6.64 11.22 -13.25
CA ILE A 14 7.49 12.41 -13.33
C ILE A 14 8.39 12.49 -12.09
N ASP A 15 7.85 12.24 -10.90
CA ASP A 15 8.62 12.24 -9.65
C ASP A 15 9.69 11.16 -9.61
N ILE A 16 9.35 9.93 -10.05
CA ILE A 16 10.31 8.83 -10.20
C ILE A 16 11.41 9.24 -11.17
N ARG A 17 11.05 9.74 -12.37
CA ARG A 17 12.03 10.20 -13.36
C ARG A 17 12.93 11.30 -12.80
N ASN A 18 12.37 12.25 -12.06
CA ASN A 18 13.13 13.34 -11.45
C ASN A 18 14.05 12.83 -10.35
N SER A 19 13.61 11.86 -9.55
CA SER A 19 14.45 11.21 -8.53
C SER A 19 15.67 10.52 -9.16
N ILE A 20 15.45 9.78 -10.26
CA ILE A 20 16.51 9.13 -11.04
C ILE A 20 17.45 10.19 -11.65
N ALA A 21 16.90 11.18 -12.36
CA ALA A 21 17.69 12.21 -13.05
C ALA A 21 18.54 13.06 -12.09
N HIS A 22 18.06 13.28 -10.86
CA HIS A 22 18.78 14.03 -9.83
C HIS A 22 19.68 13.16 -8.94
N GLY A 23 19.91 11.88 -9.28
CA GLY A 23 20.80 11.01 -8.52
C GLY A 23 20.28 10.59 -7.13
N ARG A 24 19.07 10.99 -6.74
CA ARG A 24 18.46 10.64 -5.44
C ARG A 24 18.08 9.15 -5.33
N GLN A 25 18.02 8.46 -6.47
CA GLN A 25 17.87 7.00 -6.58
C GLN A 25 19.15 6.32 -7.10
N VAL A 26 20.32 6.91 -6.87
CA VAL A 26 21.60 6.39 -7.38
C VAL A 26 22.64 6.37 -6.27
N TYR A 27 22.44 5.60 -5.21
CA TYR A 27 23.56 5.14 -4.37
C TYR A 27 23.19 4.00 -3.43
N GLN A 28 23.97 2.92 -3.44
CA GLN A 28 24.07 1.98 -2.33
C GLN A 28 25.44 2.21 -1.67
N ASP A 29 25.49 2.56 -0.38
CA ASP A 29 26.73 2.70 0.40
C ASP A 29 27.51 1.39 0.54
N LYS A 30 26.83 0.24 0.35
CA LYS A 30 27.43 -1.10 0.45
C LYS A 30 27.06 -1.94 -0.76
N LEU A 31 28.07 -2.19 -1.58
CA LEU A 31 28.02 -3.12 -2.70
C LEU A 31 28.35 -4.51 -2.16
N ILE A 32 27.43 -5.47 -2.30
CA ILE A 32 27.66 -6.87 -1.92
C ILE A 32 28.08 -7.64 -3.18
N TRP A 33 29.24 -8.28 -3.13
CA TRP A 33 29.75 -9.10 -4.21
C TRP A 33 29.05 -10.47 -4.27
N PRO A 34 28.75 -11.02 -5.46
CA PRO A 34 28.93 -10.42 -6.78
C PRO A 34 27.86 -9.34 -7.09
N PHE A 35 28.28 -8.32 -7.82
CA PHE A 35 27.41 -7.22 -8.22
C PHE A 35 26.21 -7.73 -9.03
N PRO A 36 24.99 -7.23 -8.78
CA PRO A 36 23.86 -7.49 -9.67
C PRO A 36 24.09 -6.83 -11.03
N SER A 37 23.78 -7.54 -12.11
CA SER A 37 24.00 -7.12 -13.51
C SER A 37 23.17 -5.92 -13.95
N PHE A 38 22.26 -5.43 -13.11
CA PHE A 38 21.37 -4.30 -13.39
C PHE A 38 21.36 -3.35 -12.19
N PHE A 39 21.36 -2.04 -12.47
CA PHE A 39 21.06 -1.00 -11.48
C PHE A 39 19.80 -1.41 -10.72
N PRO A 40 19.77 -1.37 -9.37
CA PRO A 40 18.54 -1.59 -8.66
C PRO A 40 17.63 -0.39 -8.94
N LEU A 41 16.81 -0.49 -10.00
CA LEU A 41 15.63 0.33 -10.14
C LEU A 41 14.86 0.14 -8.83
N SER A 42 14.71 1.22 -8.07
CA SER A 42 14.01 1.25 -6.79
C SER A 42 12.72 0.41 -6.85
N ASN A 43 12.47 -0.39 -5.81
CA ASN A 43 11.26 -1.22 -5.65
C ASN A 43 9.96 -0.47 -6.01
N ASP A 44 9.90 0.84 -5.76
CA ASP A 44 8.72 1.69 -5.99
C ASP A 44 8.29 1.79 -7.46
N SER A 45 9.21 1.63 -8.41
CA SER A 45 8.92 1.78 -9.84
C SER A 45 8.35 0.52 -10.50
N LEU A 46 8.67 -0.67 -9.97
CA LEU A 46 8.24 -1.95 -10.55
C LEU A 46 6.73 -2.18 -10.39
N GLY A 47 6.14 -1.63 -9.32
CA GLY A 47 4.69 -1.68 -9.10
C GLY A 47 3.88 -0.96 -10.17
N TYR A 48 4.47 0.02 -10.86
CA TYR A 48 3.82 0.75 -11.94
C TYR A 48 4.03 0.14 -13.32
N LEU A 49 4.90 -0.86 -13.48
CA LEU A 49 5.23 -1.43 -14.78
C LEU A 49 4.00 -1.91 -15.58
N PRO A 50 3.02 -2.64 -14.98
CA PRO A 50 1.80 -3.02 -15.70
C PRO A 50 0.96 -1.81 -16.14
N ALA A 51 0.94 -0.75 -15.33
CA ALA A 51 0.24 0.49 -15.66
C ALA A 51 0.92 1.26 -16.79
N ILE A 52 2.26 1.32 -16.78
CA ILE A 52 3.06 1.93 -17.85
C ILE A 52 2.84 1.18 -19.16
N GLN A 53 2.87 -0.15 -19.14
CA GLN A 53 2.64 -1.00 -20.32
C GLN A 53 1.25 -0.76 -20.90
N ALA A 54 0.20 -0.84 -20.09
CA ALA A 54 -1.18 -0.63 -20.53
C ALA A 54 -1.41 0.80 -21.06
N LEU A 55 -0.86 1.82 -20.37
CA LEU A 55 -0.95 3.21 -20.81
C LEU A 55 -0.24 3.43 -22.15
N THR A 56 0.95 2.87 -22.32
CA THR A 56 1.75 2.99 -23.55
C THR A 56 1.04 2.33 -24.72
N ALA A 57 0.56 1.10 -24.55
CA ALA A 57 -0.20 0.40 -25.57
C ALA A 57 -1.49 1.15 -25.96
N ARG A 58 -2.18 1.75 -24.97
CA ARG A 58 -3.35 2.60 -25.21
C ARG A 58 -3.01 3.87 -25.98
N ALA A 59 -1.91 4.54 -25.63
CA ALA A 59 -1.44 5.75 -26.29
C ALA A 59 -1.08 5.49 -27.76
N ILE A 60 -0.34 4.42 -28.04
CA ILE A 60 -0.01 3.98 -29.41
C ILE A 60 -1.31 3.66 -30.18
N SER A 61 -2.22 2.90 -29.58
CA SER A 61 -3.50 2.55 -30.21
C SER A 61 -4.30 3.81 -30.57
N LYS A 62 -4.41 4.78 -29.65
CA LYS A 62 -5.08 6.06 -29.93
C LYS A 62 -4.38 6.88 -31.01
N HIS A 63 -3.05 6.91 -31.03
CA HIS A 63 -2.29 7.58 -32.08
C HIS A 63 -2.61 7.00 -33.47
N LEU A 64 -2.76 5.67 -33.55
CA LEU A 64 -3.18 4.95 -34.76
C LEU A 64 -4.69 4.99 -35.00
N LYS A 65 -5.46 5.75 -34.21
CA LYS A 65 -6.93 5.84 -34.26
C LYS A 65 -7.66 4.51 -34.04
N LEU A 66 -7.05 3.60 -33.27
CA LEU A 66 -7.62 2.33 -32.83
C LEU A 66 -8.19 2.42 -31.41
N ASP A 67 -9.23 1.63 -31.14
CA ASP A 67 -9.84 1.52 -29.81
C ASP A 67 -9.36 0.32 -28.99
N SER A 68 -8.39 -0.42 -29.51
CA SER A 68 -7.68 -1.47 -28.77
C SER A 68 -7.11 -0.95 -27.45
N TRP A 69 -6.98 -1.85 -26.47
CA TRP A 69 -6.41 -1.58 -25.13
C TRP A 69 -7.24 -0.70 -24.19
N GLU A 70 -8.44 -0.24 -24.59
CA GLU A 70 -9.32 0.54 -23.71
C GLU A 70 -9.81 -0.26 -22.49
N LYS A 71 -10.15 -1.54 -22.69
CA LYS A 71 -10.66 -2.41 -21.63
C LYS A 71 -9.58 -2.70 -20.59
N GLU A 72 -8.39 -3.04 -21.07
CA GLU A 72 -7.19 -3.31 -20.28
C GLU A 72 -6.81 -2.07 -19.49
N TRP A 73 -6.78 -0.90 -20.14
CA TRP A 73 -6.49 0.37 -19.46
C TRP A 73 -7.51 0.67 -18.34
N ARG A 74 -8.81 0.48 -18.61
CA ARG A 74 -9.85 0.65 -17.58
C ARG A 74 -9.72 -0.32 -16.42
N GLN A 75 -9.27 -1.55 -16.67
CA GLN A 75 -9.00 -2.51 -15.62
C GLN A 75 -7.80 -2.06 -14.79
N THR A 76 -6.70 -1.67 -15.43
CA THR A 76 -5.48 -1.23 -14.73
C THR A 76 -5.72 0.02 -13.88
N ILE A 77 -6.43 1.02 -14.39
CA ILE A 77 -6.76 2.24 -13.62
C ILE A 77 -7.52 1.93 -12.33
N ARG A 78 -8.38 0.91 -12.32
CA ARG A 78 -9.16 0.57 -11.10
C ARG A 78 -8.25 0.20 -9.93
N TYR A 79 -7.13 -0.46 -10.21
CA TYR A 79 -6.16 -0.93 -9.22
C TYR A 79 -5.09 0.09 -8.87
N LEU A 80 -4.96 1.18 -9.63
CA LEU A 80 -4.06 2.27 -9.25
C LEU A 80 -4.49 2.90 -7.92
N PRO A 81 -3.53 3.25 -7.04
CA PRO A 81 -3.86 3.99 -5.83
C PRO A 81 -4.44 5.37 -6.19
N PRO A 82 -5.33 5.92 -5.35
CA PRO A 82 -5.73 7.31 -5.50
C PRO A 82 -4.55 8.25 -5.22
N PRO A 83 -4.55 9.47 -5.80
CA PRO A 83 -3.53 10.47 -5.53
C PRO A 83 -3.39 10.82 -4.04
N GLU A 84 -2.19 11.22 -3.64
CA GLU A 84 -1.84 11.49 -2.24
C GLU A 84 -2.69 12.61 -1.62
N ASP A 85 -2.92 13.70 -2.35
CA ASP A 85 -3.75 14.84 -1.94
C ASP A 85 -5.19 14.43 -1.64
N ILE A 86 -5.73 13.50 -2.43
CA ILE A 86 -7.07 12.94 -2.22
C ILE A 86 -7.12 12.09 -0.95
N ILE A 87 -6.10 11.26 -0.69
CA ILE A 87 -6.04 10.46 0.54
C ILE A 87 -5.87 11.37 1.78
N ARG A 88 -5.00 12.38 1.70
CA ARG A 88 -4.81 13.36 2.79
C ARG A 88 -6.09 14.13 3.10
N SER A 89 -6.80 14.58 2.07
CA SER A 89 -8.07 15.28 2.22
C SER A 89 -9.13 14.39 2.88
N PHE A 90 -9.21 13.12 2.47
CA PHE A 90 -10.10 12.12 3.06
C PHE A 90 -9.83 11.90 4.56
N ILE A 91 -8.55 11.81 4.96
CA ILE A 91 -8.16 11.66 6.36
C ILE A 91 -8.50 12.95 7.14
N LYS A 92 -8.10 14.12 6.62
CA LYS A 92 -8.32 15.42 7.26
C LYS A 92 -9.81 15.72 7.49
N ASN A 93 -10.64 15.41 6.50
CA ASN A 93 -12.10 15.63 6.54
C ASN A 93 -12.85 14.54 7.32
N LYS A 94 -12.12 13.54 7.86
CA LYS A 94 -12.67 12.38 8.56
C LYS A 94 -13.74 11.63 7.77
N GLU A 95 -13.60 11.57 6.45
CA GLU A 95 -14.59 10.96 5.57
C GLU A 95 -14.78 9.46 5.82
N TYR A 96 -13.75 8.80 6.37
CA TYR A 96 -13.81 7.42 6.85
C TYR A 96 -14.89 7.17 7.91
N SER A 97 -15.30 8.20 8.67
CA SER A 97 -16.38 8.09 9.67
C SER A 97 -17.78 8.11 9.05
N LYS A 98 -17.90 8.56 7.79
CA LYS A 98 -19.19 8.78 7.09
C LYS A 98 -19.53 7.64 6.11
N ILE A 99 -18.71 6.59 6.06
CA ILE A 99 -18.86 5.47 5.14
C ILE A 99 -18.95 4.15 5.91
N SER A 100 -19.65 3.18 5.33
CA SER A 100 -19.70 1.84 5.91
C SER A 100 -18.37 1.10 5.73
N ASP A 101 -18.07 0.18 6.65
CA ASP A 101 -16.84 -0.63 6.61
C ASP A 101 -16.68 -1.39 5.27
N SER A 102 -17.78 -1.90 4.70
CA SER A 102 -17.77 -2.56 3.39
C SER A 102 -17.44 -1.62 2.24
N THR A 103 -17.89 -0.37 2.31
CA THR A 103 -17.56 0.67 1.33
C THR A 103 -16.10 1.07 1.44
N TYR A 104 -15.58 1.19 2.67
CA TYR A 104 -14.20 1.55 2.92
C TYR A 104 -13.22 0.46 2.47
N LEU A 105 -13.48 -0.79 2.84
CA LEU A 105 -12.68 -1.94 2.41
C LEU A 105 -12.69 -2.12 0.89
N SER A 106 -13.78 -1.77 0.21
CA SER A 106 -13.87 -1.91 -1.25
C SER A 106 -13.37 -0.70 -2.03
N GLY A 107 -13.16 0.45 -1.38
CA GLY A 107 -12.80 1.70 -2.04
C GLY A 107 -13.87 2.24 -2.98
N ARG A 108 -15.14 1.86 -2.83
CA ARG A 108 -16.21 2.21 -3.81
C ARG A 108 -16.49 3.71 -3.91
N LYS A 109 -16.42 4.47 -2.80
CA LYS A 109 -16.87 5.87 -2.75
C LYS A 109 -15.80 6.89 -3.16
N SER A 110 -14.51 6.53 -3.05
CA SER A 110 -13.40 7.45 -3.34
C SER A 110 -12.15 6.77 -3.91
N GLY A 111 -12.21 5.47 -4.21
CA GLY A 111 -11.03 4.68 -4.58
C GLY A 111 -10.03 4.43 -3.45
N ILE A 112 -10.25 5.03 -2.27
CA ILE A 112 -9.39 4.93 -1.10
C ILE A 112 -9.71 3.67 -0.32
N THR A 113 -8.68 2.88 -0.05
CA THR A 113 -8.74 1.65 0.75
C THR A 113 -7.81 1.77 1.95
N PRO A 114 -8.00 0.94 3.00
CA PRO A 114 -7.07 0.86 4.11
C PRO A 114 -5.61 0.58 3.69
N SER A 115 -5.41 -0.25 2.67
CA SER A 115 -4.09 -0.52 2.10
C SER A 115 -3.44 0.74 1.56
N ALA A 116 -4.17 1.56 0.78
CA ALA A 116 -3.62 2.80 0.24
C ALA A 116 -3.17 3.80 1.32
N ILE A 117 -3.89 3.85 2.45
CA ILE A 117 -3.49 4.68 3.61
C ILE A 117 -2.27 4.09 4.30
N THR A 118 -2.20 2.76 4.40
CA THR A 118 -1.06 2.04 4.97
C THR A 118 0.20 2.28 4.14
N ASP A 119 0.09 2.22 2.81
CA ASP A 119 1.19 2.48 1.89
C ASP A 119 1.74 3.91 2.04
N LEU A 120 0.86 4.91 2.20
CA LEU A 120 1.30 6.29 2.48
C LEU A 120 1.99 6.44 3.83
N TYR A 121 1.56 5.69 4.85
CA TYR A 121 2.21 5.70 6.14
C TYR A 121 3.60 5.08 6.06
N LEU A 122 3.73 3.92 5.40
CA LEU A 122 4.99 3.23 5.17
C LEU A 122 5.98 4.06 4.34
N ALA A 123 5.47 4.85 3.39
CA ALA A 123 6.26 5.81 2.63
C ALA A 123 6.65 7.08 3.42
N GLY A 124 6.31 7.18 4.70
CA GLY A 124 6.60 8.33 5.55
C GLY A 124 5.84 9.61 5.19
N ARG A 125 4.76 9.50 4.39
CA ARG A 125 3.99 10.65 3.90
C ARG A 125 2.94 11.11 4.92
N ILE A 126 2.42 10.22 5.75
CA ILE A 126 1.47 10.58 6.82
C ILE A 126 2.01 10.21 8.20
N LYS A 127 1.55 10.92 9.23
CA LYS A 127 1.94 10.67 10.62
C LYS A 127 1.17 9.48 11.18
N PHE A 128 1.74 8.80 12.18
CA PHE A 128 1.09 7.66 12.83
C PHE A 128 -0.29 8.01 13.41
N ASN A 129 -0.45 9.19 14.02
CA ASN A 129 -1.74 9.60 14.59
C ASN A 129 -2.86 9.69 13.52
N ASP A 130 -2.52 10.19 12.33
CA ASP A 130 -3.46 10.30 11.21
C ASP A 130 -3.81 8.91 10.65
N PHE A 131 -2.80 8.06 10.52
CA PHE A 131 -2.95 6.66 10.15
C PHE A 131 -3.85 5.90 11.13
N GLU A 132 -3.53 5.96 12.43
CA GLU A 132 -4.27 5.32 13.51
C GLU A 132 -5.72 5.79 13.55
N ALA A 133 -5.96 7.11 13.54
CA ALA A 133 -7.31 7.67 13.58
C ALA A 133 -8.18 7.22 12.40
N SER A 134 -7.58 7.06 11.21
CA SER A 134 -8.30 6.68 9.99
C SER A 134 -8.71 5.20 9.94
N LEU A 135 -8.02 4.34 10.69
CA LEU A 135 -8.23 2.88 10.66
C LEU A 135 -8.79 2.32 11.97
N CYS A 136 -8.68 3.04 13.08
CA CYS A 136 -9.07 2.58 14.42
C CYS A 136 -10.49 1.99 14.44
N GLY A 137 -11.48 2.76 13.99
CA GLY A 137 -12.88 2.30 13.99
C GLY A 137 -13.11 1.05 13.14
N LEU A 138 -12.48 0.98 11.97
CA LEU A 138 -12.58 -0.18 11.08
C LEU A 138 -11.92 -1.41 11.72
N MET A 139 -10.71 -1.27 12.26
CA MET A 139 -9.94 -2.36 12.84
C MET A 139 -10.64 -2.96 14.06
N ILE A 140 -11.25 -2.14 14.92
CA ILE A 140 -11.99 -2.62 16.09
C ILE A 140 -13.19 -3.52 15.68
N ARG A 141 -13.85 -3.18 14.57
CA ARG A 141 -15.03 -3.91 14.06
C ARG A 141 -14.70 -5.03 13.07
N ALA A 142 -13.50 -5.01 12.49
CA ALA A 142 -13.11 -5.93 11.44
C ALA A 142 -13.07 -7.37 11.93
N GLN A 143 -13.69 -8.27 11.15
CA GLN A 143 -13.59 -9.70 11.37
C GLN A 143 -12.47 -10.31 10.52
N PRO A 144 -11.63 -11.19 11.10
CA PRO A 144 -10.61 -11.93 10.35
C PRO A 144 -11.28 -12.82 9.29
N SER A 145 -10.98 -12.55 8.03
CA SER A 145 -11.40 -13.36 6.90
C SER A 145 -10.41 -13.18 5.77
N SER A 146 -10.31 -14.15 4.86
CA SER A 146 -9.40 -14.05 3.71
C SER A 146 -9.57 -12.76 2.91
N LYS A 147 -10.81 -12.32 2.69
CA LYS A 147 -11.11 -11.07 1.97
C LYS A 147 -10.60 -9.81 2.66
N ASN A 148 -10.60 -9.80 4.00
CA ASN A 148 -10.15 -8.67 4.79
C ASN A 148 -8.64 -8.73 5.07
N ALA A 149 -8.06 -9.94 5.10
CA ALA A 149 -6.66 -10.17 5.39
C ALA A 149 -5.76 -9.39 4.42
N ASP A 150 -5.97 -9.56 3.12
CA ASP A 150 -5.18 -8.87 2.07
C ASP A 150 -5.20 -7.35 2.21
N LYS A 151 -6.25 -6.80 2.82
CA LYS A 151 -6.49 -5.36 2.91
C LYS A 151 -6.01 -4.73 4.21
N LEU A 152 -5.99 -5.52 5.28
CA LEU A 152 -5.80 -5.02 6.64
C LEU A 152 -4.58 -5.61 7.33
N ILE A 153 -3.99 -6.70 6.84
CA ILE A 153 -2.93 -7.40 7.61
C ILE A 153 -1.72 -6.50 7.88
N MET A 154 -1.28 -5.72 6.89
CA MET A 154 -0.18 -4.79 7.06
C MET A 154 -0.52 -3.68 8.06
N ALA A 155 -1.73 -3.12 7.96
CA ALA A 155 -2.21 -2.15 8.94
C ALA A 155 -2.29 -2.75 10.34
N ALA A 156 -2.74 -4.00 10.46
CA ALA A 156 -2.86 -4.69 11.74
C ALA A 156 -1.49 -4.91 12.41
N TYR A 157 -0.44 -5.25 11.65
CA TYR A 157 0.91 -5.31 12.21
C TYR A 157 1.36 -3.97 12.79
N LEU A 158 1.10 -2.87 12.08
CA LEU A 158 1.50 -1.53 12.52
C LEU A 158 0.67 -1.02 13.70
N LEU A 159 -0.62 -1.39 13.76
CA LEU A 159 -1.53 -0.99 14.83
C LEU A 159 -1.43 -1.89 16.07
N ALA A 160 -0.72 -3.02 16.00
CA ALA A 160 -0.53 -3.92 17.13
C ALA A 160 0.25 -3.29 18.28
N ASP A 161 1.08 -2.29 17.99
CA ASP A 161 1.86 -1.50 18.95
C ASP A 161 1.22 -0.12 19.23
N SER A 162 -0.05 0.07 18.87
CA SER A 162 -0.80 1.30 19.16
C SER A 162 -0.83 1.61 20.66
N THR A 163 -0.75 2.91 21.01
CA THR A 163 -0.93 3.37 22.39
C THR A 163 -2.35 3.14 22.92
N ASN A 164 -3.33 2.91 22.05
CA ASN A 164 -4.70 2.56 22.43
C ASN A 164 -4.79 1.04 22.68
N PRO A 165 -4.97 0.59 23.94
CA PRO A 165 -4.92 -0.83 24.28
C PRO A 165 -6.00 -1.66 23.59
N GLN A 166 -7.19 -1.08 23.37
CA GLN A 166 -8.29 -1.77 22.70
C GLN A 166 -7.96 -2.01 21.22
N LEU A 167 -7.39 -1.01 20.56
CA LEU A 167 -6.99 -1.11 19.16
C LEU A 167 -5.84 -2.10 18.98
N ALA A 168 -4.80 -1.97 19.80
CA ALA A 168 -3.67 -2.88 19.83
C ALA A 168 -4.13 -4.34 20.00
N SER A 169 -4.91 -4.63 21.04
CA SER A 169 -5.44 -5.97 21.29
C SER A 169 -6.25 -6.53 20.10
N LYS A 170 -7.10 -5.70 19.48
CA LYS A 170 -7.88 -6.13 18.30
C LYS A 170 -7.00 -6.43 17.09
N ALA A 171 -5.99 -5.60 16.85
CA ALA A 171 -5.03 -5.81 15.77
C ALA A 171 -4.21 -7.10 15.98
N GLN A 172 -3.73 -7.34 17.21
CA GLN A 172 -3.00 -8.55 17.59
C GLN A 172 -3.84 -9.83 17.41
N ILE A 173 -5.10 -9.80 17.85
CA ILE A 173 -6.07 -10.90 17.66
C ILE A 173 -6.31 -11.15 16.17
N PHE A 174 -6.44 -10.09 15.37
CA PHE A 174 -6.65 -10.20 13.94
C PHE A 174 -5.47 -10.88 13.26
N VAL A 175 -4.24 -10.43 13.52
CA VAL A 175 -3.01 -11.02 12.96
C VAL A 175 -2.92 -12.49 13.34
N THR A 176 -3.08 -12.81 14.62
CA THR A 176 -2.98 -14.19 15.13
C THR A 176 -3.99 -15.10 14.45
N LYS A 177 -5.27 -14.70 14.38
CA LYS A 177 -6.34 -15.49 13.74
C LYS A 177 -6.14 -15.69 12.24
N ILE A 178 -5.58 -14.71 11.54
CA ILE A 178 -5.30 -14.86 10.11
C ILE A 178 -4.21 -15.90 9.89
N HIS A 179 -3.11 -15.84 10.66
CA HIS A 179 -1.98 -16.77 10.54
C HIS A 179 -2.27 -18.18 11.07
N ASP A 180 -3.20 -18.33 12.01
CA ASP A 180 -3.67 -19.65 12.46
C ASP A 180 -4.67 -20.30 11.50
N SER A 181 -5.16 -19.53 10.52
CA SER A 181 -6.08 -20.04 9.50
C SER A 181 -5.32 -20.42 8.23
N ARG A 182 -5.91 -21.28 7.39
CA ARG A 182 -5.42 -21.59 6.01
C ARG A 182 -5.24 -20.34 5.12
N THR A 183 -5.75 -19.19 5.55
CA THR A 183 -5.50 -17.90 4.88
C THR A 183 -4.05 -17.45 5.06
N GLY A 184 -3.46 -17.69 6.23
CA GLY A 184 -2.09 -17.30 6.57
C GLY A 184 -1.06 -17.89 5.63
N ASP A 185 -1.25 -19.13 5.19
CA ASP A 185 -0.36 -19.86 4.27
C ASP A 185 -0.20 -19.17 2.90
N ARG A 186 -1.13 -18.28 2.53
CA ARG A 186 -1.11 -17.54 1.26
C ARG A 186 -0.51 -16.15 1.37
N LEU A 187 -0.27 -15.67 2.59
CA LEU A 187 0.28 -14.34 2.84
C LEU A 187 1.80 -14.40 2.93
N ILE A 188 2.45 -13.25 2.73
CA ILE A 188 3.88 -13.11 2.98
C ILE A 188 4.17 -13.50 4.42
N GLY A 189 5.19 -14.33 4.62
CA GLY A 189 5.57 -14.84 5.92
C GLY A 189 5.79 -13.71 6.94
N PRO A 190 5.38 -13.89 8.21
CA PRO A 190 5.62 -12.89 9.25
C PRO A 190 7.08 -12.48 9.38
N LYS A 191 8.02 -13.42 9.26
CA LYS A 191 9.46 -13.15 9.37
C LYS A 191 9.96 -12.19 8.28
N ASP A 192 9.53 -12.40 7.04
CA ASP A 192 9.91 -11.54 5.93
C ASP A 192 9.25 -10.16 6.03
N THR A 193 8.00 -10.13 6.50
CA THR A 193 7.30 -8.87 6.76
C THR A 193 8.00 -8.05 7.85
N LEU A 194 8.42 -8.69 8.96
CA LEU A 194 9.16 -8.02 10.03
C LEU A 194 10.48 -7.43 9.50
N ARG A 195 11.27 -8.23 8.79
CA ARG A 195 12.54 -7.78 8.18
C ARG A 195 12.35 -6.59 7.25
N TRP A 196 11.27 -6.60 6.45
CA TRP A 196 10.95 -5.50 5.56
C TRP A 196 10.57 -4.22 6.32
N LEU A 197 9.76 -4.33 7.37
CA LEU A 197 9.42 -3.18 8.22
C LEU A 197 10.65 -2.60 8.92
N GLU A 198 11.54 -3.46 9.43
CA GLU A 198 12.82 -3.05 10.04
C GLU A 198 13.75 -2.36 9.03
N TYR A 199 13.79 -2.85 7.80
CA TYR A 199 14.52 -2.19 6.71
C TYR A 199 13.97 -0.78 6.41
N LEU A 200 12.65 -0.58 6.55
CA LEU A 200 12.02 0.75 6.46
C LEU A 200 12.24 1.63 7.70
N GLY A 201 12.98 1.16 8.71
CA GLY A 201 13.24 1.88 9.96
C GLY A 201 12.11 1.78 10.99
N LEU A 202 11.12 0.91 10.76
CA LEU A 202 10.03 0.63 11.71
C LEU A 202 10.42 -0.53 12.62
N SER A 203 10.16 -0.41 13.92
CA SER A 203 10.46 -1.47 14.90
C SER A 203 9.20 -1.95 15.62
N PRO A 204 8.35 -2.78 14.98
CA PRO A 204 7.13 -3.29 15.59
C PRO A 204 7.46 -4.31 16.70
N ALA A 205 7.41 -3.86 17.95
CA ALA A 205 7.86 -4.60 19.12
C ALA A 205 6.99 -5.85 19.37
N TRP A 206 5.67 -5.72 19.29
CA TRP A 206 4.76 -6.85 19.47
C TRP A 206 5.00 -7.92 18.41
N MET A 207 5.17 -7.52 17.14
CA MET A 207 5.36 -8.47 16.04
C MET A 207 6.63 -9.29 16.24
N ARG A 208 7.73 -8.66 16.68
CA ARG A 208 8.98 -9.36 16.99
C ARG A 208 8.77 -10.39 18.10
N GLN A 209 8.17 -9.99 19.22
CA GLN A 209 7.88 -10.90 20.35
C GLN A 209 6.94 -12.04 19.95
N TRP A 210 5.92 -11.75 19.13
CA TRP A 210 4.96 -12.75 18.67
C TRP A 210 5.60 -13.81 17.77
N ILE A 211 6.59 -13.43 16.94
CA ILE A 211 7.35 -14.36 16.09
C ILE A 211 8.34 -15.17 16.92
N GLU A 212 9.00 -14.58 17.91
CA GLU A 212 9.97 -15.26 18.77
C GLU A 212 9.32 -16.31 19.69
N ASN A 213 8.07 -16.07 20.11
CA ASN A 213 7.32 -16.97 20.98
C ASN A 213 6.58 -18.10 20.23
N ARG A 214 6.80 -18.26 18.91
CA ARG A 214 6.22 -19.30 18.06
C ARG A 214 7.27 -20.29 17.56
#